data_AF-A0A7K1SRS6-F1
#
_entry.id   AF-A0A7K1SRS6-F1
#
_cell.length_a   1.000
_cell.length_b   1.000
_cell.length_c   1.000
_cell.angle_alpha   90.00
_cell.angle_beta   90.00
_cell.angle_gamma   90.00
#
_symmetry.space_group_name_H-M   'P 1'
#
loop_
_entity.id
_entity.type
_entity.pdbx_description
1 polymer ?
#
loop_
_entity_poly.entity_id
_entity_poly.type
_entity_poly.pdbx_seq_one_letter_code
_entity_poly.pdbx_strand_id
1 'polypeptide(L)' 'MNIQFFIVILIFIGAVFYVARMIYKSLTAKKGCGSNCKCGVDFSNVHIDK' A
#
# COMPACT_ATOMS: atom_id res chain seq x y z
N MET A 1 -22.35 -31.36 3.53
CA MET A 1 -22.51 -29.89 3.54
C MET A 1 -21.77 -29.26 4.72
N ASN A 2 -20.45 -29.46 4.83
CA ASN A 2 -19.65 -28.86 5.90
C ASN A 2 -18.25 -28.51 5.36
N ILE A 3 -17.55 -29.47 4.76
CA ILE A 3 -16.18 -29.26 4.26
C ILE A 3 -16.09 -28.21 3.14
N GLN A 4 -17.05 -28.21 2.19
CA GLN A 4 -17.05 -27.27 1.06
C GLN A 4 -17.23 -25.82 1.55
N PHE A 5 -18.07 -25.62 2.58
CA PHE A 5 -18.27 -24.31 3.22
C PHE A 5 -17.00 -23.82 3.92
N PHE A 6 -16.33 -24.70 4.67
CA PHE A 6 -15.04 -24.37 5.29
C PHE A 6 -13.95 -24.03 4.27
N ILE A 7 -13.88 -24.76 3.15
CA ILE A 7 -12.92 -24.47 2.07
C ILE A 7 -13.17 -23.08 1.47
N VAL A 8 -14.42 -22.74 1.19
CA VAL A 8 -14.79 -21.42 0.64
C VAL A 8 -14.44 -20.30 1.62
N ILE A 9 -14.76 -20.47 2.91
CA ILE A 9 -14.41 -19.49 3.95
C ILE A 9 -12.90 -19.30 4.06
N LEU A 10 -12.13 -20.39 4.04
CA LEU A 10 -10.68 -20.32 4.20
C LEU A 10 -10.03 -19.56 3.05
N ILE A 11 -10.46 -19.82 1.81
CA ILE A 11 -9.98 -19.09 0.63
C ILE A 11 -10.40 -17.62 0.70
N PHE A 12 -11.64 -17.34 1.12
CA PHE A 12 -12.14 -15.97 1.25
C PHE A 12 -11.35 -15.15 2.27
N ILE A 13 -11.08 -15.71 3.46
CA ILE A 13 -10.25 -15.06 4.48
C ILE A 13 -8.84 -14.80 3.94
N GLY A 14 -8.25 -15.77 3.23
CA GLY A 14 -6.94 -15.60 2.59
C GLY A 14 -6.91 -14.44 1.58
N ALA A 15 -7.95 -14.32 0.75
CA ALA A 15 -8.08 -13.23 -0.21
C ALA A 15 -8.24 -11.86 0.48
N VAL A 16 -9.11 -11.77 1.49
CA VAL A 16 -9.30 -10.54 2.29
C VAL A 16 -7.99 -10.12 2.96
N PHE A 17 -7.27 -11.06 3.58
CA PHE A 17 -5.97 -10.79 4.21
C PHE A 17 -4.94 -10.28 3.20
N TYR A 18 -4.87 -10.86 2.00
CA TYR A 18 -3.95 -10.43 0.95
C TYR A 18 -4.24 -8.99 0.49
N VAL A 19 -5.51 -8.68 0.22
CA VAL A 19 -5.93 -7.34 -0.21
C VAL A 19 -5.71 -6.32 0.92
N ALA A 20 -6.09 -6.66 2.15
CA ALA A 20 -5.87 -5.80 3.32
C ALA A 20 -4.37 -5.50 3.52
N ARG A 21 -3.50 -6.51 3.37
CA ARG A 21 -2.03 -6.32 3.42
C ARG A 21 -1.52 -5.41 2.30
N MET A 22 -2.06 -5.55 1.09
CA MET A 22 -1.70 -4.70 -0.04
C MET A 22 -2.07 -3.24 0.22
N ILE A 23 -3.31 -2.99 0.64
CA ILE A 23 -3.81 -1.65 0.99
C ILE A 23 -3.01 -1.08 2.16
N TYR A 24 -2.77 -1.87 3.21
CA TYR A 24 -1.97 -1.44 4.35
C TYR A 24 -0.58 -0.99 3.91
N LYS A 25 0.10 -1.74 3.02
CA LYS A 25 1.39 -1.35 2.45
C LYS A 25 1.33 -0.09 1.57
N SER A 26 0.25 0.10 0.81
CA SER A 26 0.08 1.29 -0.03
C SER A 26 -0.16 2.55 0.79
N LEU A 27 -0.83 2.43 1.94
CA LEU A 27 -1.10 3.55 2.85
C LEU A 27 0.03 3.80 3.85
N THR A 28 0.69 2.72 4.32
CA THR A 28 1.87 2.82 5.17
C THR A 28 3.13 2.85 4.31
N ALA A 29 3.46 4.05 3.83
CA ALA A 29 4.82 4.32 3.38
C ALA A 29 5.78 3.94 4.53
N LYS A 30 6.76 3.05 4.27
CA LYS A 30 7.88 2.85 5.19
C LYS A 30 8.45 4.24 5.53
N LYS A 31 8.93 4.44 6.76
CA LYS A 31 9.41 5.72 7.31
C LYS A 31 10.51 6.46 6.51
N GLY A 32 10.86 6.00 5.32
CA GLY A 32 11.59 6.74 4.31
C GLY A 32 10.93 6.48 2.96
N CYS A 33 10.59 7.56 2.27
CA CYS A 33 10.43 7.67 0.84
C CYS A 33 10.99 6.46 0.08
N GLY A 34 10.16 5.71 -0.64
CA GLY A 34 10.55 4.42 -1.22
C GLY A 34 11.69 4.57 -2.21
N SER A 35 12.94 4.35 -1.75
CA SER A 35 14.24 4.18 -2.42
C SER A 35 14.65 5.10 -3.60
N ASN A 36 13.72 5.85 -4.19
CA ASN A 36 13.90 6.69 -5.37
C ASN A 36 12.72 7.68 -5.59
N CYS A 37 11.88 7.88 -4.59
CA CYS A 37 10.78 8.83 -4.70
C CYS A 37 11.31 10.25 -4.41
N LYS A 38 11.35 11.10 -5.44
CA LYS A 38 11.36 12.57 -5.30
C LYS A 38 9.96 13.01 -4.81
N CYS A 39 9.54 12.55 -3.63
CA CYS A 39 8.27 12.95 -3.03
C CYS A 39 8.43 14.36 -2.45
N GLY A 40 8.08 15.34 -3.28
CA GLY A 40 8.17 16.76 -2.99
C GLY A 40 8.89 17.44 -4.13
N VAL A 41 8.15 18.22 -4.92
CA VAL A 41 8.75 19.31 -5.70
C VAL A 41 9.33 20.29 -4.70
N ASP A 42 10.63 20.18 -4.45
CA ASP A 42 11.37 21.10 -3.59
C ASP A 42 11.62 22.38 -4.38
N PHE A 43 10.83 23.42 -4.10
CA PHE A 43 10.99 24.76 -4.66
C PHE A 43 12.03 25.58 -3.90
N SER A 44 12.81 24.98 -3.00
CA SER A 44 13.80 25.69 -2.19
C SER A 44 14.92 26.32 -3.03
N ASN A 45 15.08 25.89 -4.30
CA ASN A 45 16.03 26.45 -5.27
C ASN A 45 15.36 27.20 -6.45
N VAL A 46 14.06 27.50 -6.39
CA VAL A 46 13.42 28.35 -7.41
C VAL A 46 13.61 29.82 -7.04
N HIS A 47 14.56 30.47 -7.71
CA HIS A 47 14.62 31.93 -7.76
C HIS A 47 13.55 32.43 -8.74
N ILE A 48 12.65 33.26 -8.22
CA ILE A 48 11.73 34.04 -9.06
C ILE A 48 12.51 35.29 -9.49
N ASP A 49 13.13 35.23 -10.66
CA ASP A 49 13.65 36.42 -11.33
C ASP A 49 12.47 37.28 -11.81
N LYS A 50 12.46 38.54 -11.36
CA LYS A 50 11.42 39.54 -11.63
C LYS A 50 11.60 40.20 -12.98
#